data_AF-X0ZUY5-F1
#
_entry.id   AF-X0ZUY5-F1
#
_cell.length_a   1.000
_cell.length_b   1.000
_cell.length_c   1.000
_cell.angle_alpha   90.00
_cell.angle_beta   90.00
_cell.angle_gamma   90.00
#
_symmetry.space_group_name_H-M   'P 1'
#
loop_
_entity.id
_entity.type
_entity.pdbx_description
1 polymer ?
#
loop_
_entity_poly.entity_id
_entity_poly.type
_entity_poly.pdbx_seq_one_letter_code
_entity_poly.pdbx_strand_id
1 'polypeptide(L)'
;DFNQLVMHCLISGMSGSGKSNLVFVLALQLLKKYPIHFFDIKKEYRSILKYCGDVLVIRNNKHSRNILEVPESVKPREWLSILSEVVGNVFMGDYIASKNVFNKAVDTLYRKKGIYDGGKNFPTIIDLNAYFYTLKMKTKYYSQEKEHAERWIKYLDPLISVHRDIISSPHGYPLDKLLSKNVVHEFDGFSLEHYALFVSDFLARIFYERMSKNLRGRGLDLVIVFDEANRI
;
A
#
# COMPACT_ATOMS: atom_id res chain seq x y z
N ASP A 1 0.35 30.55 4.99
CA ASP A 1 1.34 29.67 5.66
C ASP A 1 1.09 28.24 5.17
N PHE A 2 2.11 27.56 4.63
CA PHE A 2 1.96 26.19 4.14
C PHE A 2 1.76 25.17 5.27
N ASN A 3 2.13 25.51 6.51
CA ASN A 3 1.92 24.63 7.66
C ASN A 3 0.45 24.35 7.94
N GLN A 4 -0.48 25.17 7.45
CA GLN A 4 -1.92 24.85 7.57
C GLN A 4 -2.31 23.57 6.82
N LEU A 5 -1.52 23.14 5.82
CA LEU A 5 -1.77 21.88 5.09
C LEU A 5 -1.56 20.63 5.94
N VAL A 6 -0.96 20.73 7.14
CA VAL A 6 -0.91 19.61 8.09
C VAL A 6 -2.30 19.20 8.59
N MET A 7 -3.30 20.07 8.44
CA MET A 7 -4.71 19.78 8.75
C MET A 7 -5.47 19.10 7.60
N HIS A 8 -4.75 18.73 6.53
CA HIS A 8 -5.29 18.17 5.29
C HIS A 8 -6.14 19.18 4.49
N CYS A 9 -6.41 18.84 3.23
CA CYS A 9 -7.21 19.65 2.32
C CYS A 9 -8.14 18.76 1.52
N LEU A 10 -9.43 19.11 1.47
CA LEU A 10 -10.43 18.46 0.62
C LEU A 10 -10.81 19.41 -0.50
N ILE A 11 -10.62 18.97 -1.75
CA ILE A 11 -11.06 19.69 -2.94
C ILE A 11 -12.20 18.90 -3.57
N SER A 12 -13.41 19.47 -3.55
CA SER A 12 -14.61 18.83 -4.10
C SER A 12 -15.21 19.65 -5.24
N GLY A 13 -15.98 18.98 -6.10
CA GLY A 13 -16.57 19.59 -7.30
C GLY A 13 -16.93 18.55 -8.36
N MET A 14 -17.81 18.90 -9.29
CA MET A 14 -18.23 18.01 -10.38
C MET A 14 -17.12 17.77 -11.41
N SER A 15 -17.30 16.80 -12.30
CA SER A 15 -16.38 16.61 -13.43
C SER A 15 -16.32 17.89 -14.28
N GLY A 16 -15.14 18.25 -14.77
CA GLY A 16 -14.94 19.48 -15.55
C GLY A 16 -14.85 20.79 -14.73
N SER A 17 -15.03 20.77 -13.41
CA SER A 17 -14.97 21.99 -12.57
C SER A 17 -13.56 22.55 -12.33
N GLY A 18 -12.52 21.98 -12.96
CA GLY A 18 -11.14 22.42 -12.80
C GLY A 18 -10.39 21.90 -11.57
N LYS A 19 -10.89 20.86 -10.87
CA LYS A 19 -10.23 20.27 -9.68
C LYS A 19 -8.79 19.85 -9.95
N SER A 20 -8.56 19.03 -10.99
CA SER A 20 -7.22 18.59 -11.36
C SER A 20 -6.29 19.78 -11.65
N ASN A 21 -6.81 20.84 -12.29
CA ASN A 21 -6.03 22.05 -12.56
C ASN A 21 -5.67 22.82 -11.28
N LEU A 22 -6.61 22.95 -10.33
CA LEU A 22 -6.32 23.54 -9.02
C LEU A 22 -5.26 22.73 -8.26
N VAL A 23 -5.41 21.40 -8.21
CA VAL A 23 -4.42 20.50 -7.59
C VAL A 23 -3.06 20.66 -8.26
N PHE A 24 -3.02 20.75 -9.59
CA PHE A 24 -1.80 20.93 -10.35
C PHE A 24 -1.10 22.26 -10.01
N VAL A 25 -1.84 23.36 -9.96
CA VAL A 25 -1.29 24.68 -9.58
C VAL A 25 -0.74 24.67 -8.15
N LEU A 26 -1.47 24.08 -7.20
CA LEU A 26 -1.01 23.92 -5.82
C LEU A 26 0.26 23.07 -5.73
N ALA A 27 0.29 21.95 -6.45
CA ALA A 27 1.46 21.08 -6.53
C ALA A 27 2.70 21.83 -7.03
N LEU A 28 2.59 22.62 -8.10
CA LEU A 28 3.72 23.39 -8.63
C LEU A 28 4.33 24.36 -7.61
N GLN A 29 3.51 24.92 -6.70
CA GLN A 29 3.99 25.78 -5.63
C GLN A 29 4.71 25.00 -4.52
N LEU A 30 4.31 23.75 -4.30
CA LEU A 30 4.80 22.88 -3.23
C LEU A 30 6.04 22.07 -3.63
N LEU A 31 6.17 21.69 -4.91
CA LEU A 31 7.24 20.81 -5.42
C LEU A 31 8.66 21.31 -5.15
N LYS A 32 8.83 22.62 -4.97
CA LYS A 32 10.12 23.25 -4.66
C LYS A 32 10.45 23.25 -3.16
N LYS A 33 9.50 22.85 -2.30
CA LYS A 33 9.58 23.00 -0.84
C LYS A 33 9.44 21.69 -0.09
N TYR A 34 8.57 20.81 -0.57
CA TYR A 34 8.25 19.54 0.10
C TYR A 34 8.18 18.42 -0.95
N PRO A 35 8.63 17.20 -0.61
CA PRO A 35 8.33 16.02 -1.40
C PRO A 35 6.82 15.87 -1.62
N ILE A 36 6.42 15.55 -2.85
CA ILE A 36 5.02 15.31 -3.20
C ILE A 36 4.84 13.94 -3.83
N HIS A 37 3.86 13.18 -3.33
CA HIS A 37 3.46 11.89 -3.89
C HIS A 37 2.08 11.97 -4.53
N PHE A 38 1.99 11.70 -5.83
CA PHE A 38 0.73 11.59 -6.56
C PHE A 38 0.34 10.13 -6.72
N PHE A 39 -0.88 9.79 -6.30
CA PHE A 39 -1.51 8.50 -6.59
C PHE A 39 -2.40 8.66 -7.82
N ASP A 40 -1.86 8.30 -8.98
CA ASP A 40 -2.38 8.70 -10.29
C ASP A 40 -3.00 7.50 -11.04
N ILE A 41 -4.30 7.30 -10.86
CA ILE A 41 -5.08 6.31 -11.61
C ILE A 41 -5.34 6.78 -13.05
N LYS A 42 -5.48 8.09 -13.27
CA LYS A 42 -5.90 8.68 -14.56
C LYS A 42 -4.73 9.06 -15.49
N LYS A 43 -3.48 8.93 -15.02
CA LYS A 43 -2.25 9.35 -15.71
C LYS A 43 -2.17 10.85 -16.01
N GLU A 44 -2.80 11.69 -15.20
CA GLU A 44 -2.83 13.15 -15.41
C GLU A 44 -1.57 13.85 -14.88
N TYR A 45 -1.00 13.33 -13.78
CA TYR A 45 0.04 14.02 -13.02
C TYR A 45 1.45 13.78 -13.54
N ARG A 46 1.66 12.81 -14.44
CA ARG A 46 2.94 12.64 -15.12
C ARG A 46 3.39 13.91 -15.87
N SER A 47 2.43 14.70 -16.35
CA SER A 47 2.69 15.98 -17.02
C SER A 47 3.51 16.95 -16.18
N ILE A 48 3.55 16.78 -14.85
CA ILE A 48 4.34 17.59 -13.93
C ILE A 48 5.85 17.51 -14.20
N LEU A 49 6.32 16.43 -14.85
CA LEU A 49 7.70 16.29 -15.34
C LEU A 49 8.14 17.44 -16.25
N LYS A 50 7.20 18.11 -16.93
CA LYS A 50 7.49 19.27 -17.79
C LYS A 50 7.94 20.50 -16.99
N TYR A 51 7.60 20.54 -15.70
CA TYR A 51 7.83 21.69 -14.81
C TYR A 51 8.84 21.38 -13.70
N CYS A 52 9.08 20.09 -13.42
CA CYS A 52 10.07 19.61 -12.46
C CYS A 52 10.71 18.32 -12.99
N GLY A 53 12.01 18.37 -13.31
CA GLY A 53 12.74 17.21 -13.83
C GLY A 53 13.09 16.16 -12.77
N ASP A 54 13.04 16.52 -11.49
CA ASP A 54 13.35 15.63 -10.37
C ASP A 54 12.08 15.00 -9.80
N VAL A 55 11.45 14.14 -10.60
CA VAL A 55 10.25 13.37 -10.22
C VAL A 55 10.44 11.91 -10.60
N LEU A 56 10.35 11.02 -9.60
CA LEU A 56 10.38 9.58 -9.80
C LEU A 56 9.01 9.09 -10.27
N VAL A 57 8.95 8.44 -11.43
CA VAL A 57 7.72 7.79 -11.91
C VAL A 57 7.76 6.30 -11.62
N ILE A 58 6.91 5.86 -10.70
CA ILE A 58 6.74 4.46 -10.35
C ILE A 58 5.62 3.89 -11.21
N ARG A 59 6.03 3.11 -12.21
CA ARG A 59 5.12 2.33 -13.04
C ARG A 59 4.87 0.96 -12.44
N ASN A 60 3.71 0.40 -12.80
CA ASN A 60 3.18 -0.87 -12.32
C ASN A 60 4.01 -2.13 -12.53
N ASN A 61 5.08 -2.08 -13.33
CA ASN A 61 5.91 -3.24 -13.65
C ASN A 61 7.39 -3.07 -13.28
N LYS A 62 7.77 -1.99 -12.57
CA LYS A 62 9.20 -1.67 -12.38
C LYS A 62 9.70 -1.73 -10.94
N HIS A 63 8.81 -1.62 -9.96
CA HIS A 63 9.22 -1.48 -8.56
C HIS A 63 8.54 -2.54 -7.71
N SER A 64 9.35 -3.28 -6.97
CA SER A 64 8.84 -4.31 -6.07
C SER A 64 7.99 -3.69 -4.96
N ARG A 65 6.95 -4.43 -4.56
CA ARG A 65 6.05 -4.12 -3.46
C ARG A 65 5.80 -5.39 -2.67
N ASN A 66 6.17 -5.39 -1.40
CA ASN A 66 5.84 -6.49 -0.50
C ASN A 66 4.99 -5.99 0.67
N ILE A 67 3.69 -6.20 0.63
CA ILE A 67 2.80 -5.80 1.74
C ILE A 67 3.09 -6.59 3.03
N LEU A 68 3.74 -7.77 2.92
CA LEU A 68 4.13 -8.58 4.06
C LEU A 68 5.51 -8.18 4.64
N GLU A 69 6.21 -7.23 4.02
CA GLU A 69 7.44 -6.66 4.60
C GLU A 69 7.10 -5.76 5.78
N VAL A 70 7.80 -5.94 6.90
CA VAL A 70 7.61 -5.14 8.11
C VAL A 70 8.42 -3.84 8.00
N PRO A 71 7.81 -2.65 8.19
CA PRO A 71 8.56 -1.39 8.25
C PRO A 71 9.65 -1.42 9.33
N GLU A 72 10.81 -0.84 9.06
CA GLU A 72 12.02 -1.02 9.89
C GLU A 72 11.84 -0.63 11.36
N SER A 73 10.97 0.33 11.64
CA SER A 73 10.73 0.89 12.97
C SER A 73 9.51 0.31 13.68
N VAL A 74 8.82 -0.65 13.06
CA VAL A 74 7.59 -1.27 13.58
C VAL A 74 7.87 -2.72 13.99
N LYS A 75 7.34 -3.15 15.14
CA LYS A 75 7.51 -4.54 15.60
C LYS A 75 6.69 -5.48 14.71
N PRO A 76 7.21 -6.65 14.29
CA PRO A 76 6.49 -7.55 13.38
C PRO A 76 5.10 -8.00 13.87
N ARG A 77 4.91 -8.20 15.19
CA ARG A 77 3.60 -8.56 15.75
C ARG A 77 2.57 -7.44 15.64
N GLU A 78 3.02 -6.20 15.84
CA GLU A 78 2.20 -5.01 15.69
C GLU A 78 1.84 -4.82 14.22
N TRP A 79 2.83 -4.90 13.32
CA TRP A 79 2.60 -4.82 11.88
C TRP A 79 1.63 -5.88 11.38
N LEU A 80 1.72 -7.12 11.85
CA LEU A 80 0.78 -8.18 11.49
C LEU A 80 -0.68 -7.81 11.85
N SER A 81 -0.91 -7.21 13.02
CA SER A 81 -2.25 -6.76 13.42
C SER A 81 -2.77 -5.68 12.48
N ILE A 82 -1.94 -4.67 12.21
CA ILE A 82 -2.25 -3.54 11.31
C ILE A 82 -2.54 -4.04 9.89
N LEU A 83 -1.67 -4.89 9.37
CA LEU A 83 -1.78 -5.43 8.03
C LEU A 83 -3.04 -6.29 7.86
N SER A 84 -3.40 -7.07 8.87
CA SER A 84 -4.63 -7.87 8.85
C SER A 84 -5.88 -7.00 8.77
N GLU A 85 -5.86 -5.84 9.42
CA GLU A 85 -6.94 -4.86 9.34
C GLU A 85 -6.99 -4.18 7.97
N VAL A 86 -5.85 -3.67 7.48
CA VAL A 86 -5.74 -3.00 6.18
C VAL A 86 -6.20 -3.93 5.04
N VAL A 87 -5.60 -5.11 4.94
CA VAL A 87 -5.91 -6.09 3.87
C VAL A 87 -7.32 -6.65 4.04
N GLY A 88 -7.73 -6.89 5.30
CA GLY A 88 -9.07 -7.35 5.63
C GLY A 88 -10.15 -6.37 5.22
N ASN A 89 -9.97 -5.08 5.47
CA ASN A 89 -10.94 -4.06 5.10
C ASN A 89 -11.08 -3.94 3.58
N VAL A 90 -9.96 -3.96 2.85
CA VAL A 90 -9.95 -3.87 1.39
C VAL A 90 -10.65 -5.05 0.72
N PHE A 91 -10.37 -6.29 1.15
CA PHE A 91 -10.90 -7.48 0.45
C PHE A 91 -12.15 -8.08 1.08
N MET A 92 -12.35 -7.93 2.39
CA MET A 92 -13.35 -8.67 3.15
C MET A 92 -14.32 -7.77 3.92
N GLY A 93 -14.12 -6.45 3.93
CA GLY A 93 -14.88 -5.52 4.77
C GLY A 93 -14.85 -5.94 6.25
N ASP A 94 -16.02 -6.05 6.88
CA ASP A 94 -16.16 -6.37 8.31
C ASP A 94 -16.11 -7.87 8.64
N TYR A 95 -15.71 -8.72 7.71
CA TYR A 95 -15.76 -10.17 7.91
C TYR A 95 -14.57 -10.70 8.75
N ILE A 96 -14.70 -10.59 10.08
CA ILE A 96 -13.65 -10.87 11.09
C ILE A 96 -13.04 -12.28 10.95
N ALA A 97 -13.85 -13.32 10.68
CA ALA A 97 -13.38 -14.70 10.60
C ALA A 97 -12.31 -14.90 9.51
N SER A 98 -12.49 -14.30 8.33
CA SER A 98 -11.47 -14.35 7.26
C SER A 98 -10.20 -13.60 7.64
N LYS A 99 -10.31 -12.48 8.37
CA LYS A 99 -9.14 -11.71 8.85
C LYS A 99 -8.30 -12.56 9.81
N ASN A 100 -8.95 -13.34 10.68
CA ASN A 100 -8.23 -14.25 11.59
C ASN A 100 -7.47 -15.36 10.85
N VAL A 101 -8.04 -15.91 9.78
CA VAL A 101 -7.36 -16.92 8.95
C VAL A 101 -6.15 -16.31 8.22
N PHE A 102 -6.28 -15.08 7.72
CA PHE A 102 -5.14 -14.33 7.16
C PHE A 102 -4.04 -14.09 8.19
N ASN A 103 -4.41 -13.60 9.38
CA ASN A 103 -3.48 -13.31 10.45
C ASN A 103 -2.67 -14.57 10.84
N LYS A 104 -3.35 -15.71 11.03
CA LYS A 104 -2.71 -17.01 11.31
C LYS A 104 -1.77 -17.45 10.19
N ALA A 105 -2.16 -17.26 8.93
CA ALA A 105 -1.33 -17.61 7.79
C ALA A 105 -0.03 -16.79 7.75
N VAL A 106 -0.14 -15.47 7.92
CA VAL A 106 1.04 -14.59 7.95
C VAL A 106 1.90 -14.84 9.20
N ASP A 107 1.31 -15.03 10.40
CA ASP A 107 2.04 -15.40 11.62
C ASP A 107 2.86 -16.69 11.41
N THR A 108 2.26 -17.70 10.78
CA THR A 108 2.93 -18.96 10.45
C THR A 108 4.12 -18.75 9.52
N LEU A 109 3.96 -17.92 8.49
CA LEU A 109 5.05 -17.60 7.56
C LEU A 109 6.15 -16.77 8.21
N TYR A 110 5.80 -15.80 9.06
CA TYR A 110 6.75 -15.00 9.82
C TYR A 110 7.59 -15.86 10.75
N ARG A 111 7.00 -16.83 11.47
CA ARG A 111 7.75 -17.80 12.28
C ARG A 111 8.69 -18.65 11.44
N LYS A 112 8.20 -19.20 10.33
CA LYS A 112 9.02 -20.04 9.43
C LYS A 112 10.21 -19.30 8.84
N LYS A 113 10.07 -18.00 8.60
CA LYS A 113 11.12 -17.13 8.04
C LYS A 113 11.96 -16.43 9.13
N GLY A 114 11.71 -16.71 10.41
CA GLY A 114 12.43 -16.10 11.54
C GLY A 114 12.23 -14.58 11.66
N ILE A 115 11.13 -14.02 11.16
CA ILE A 115 10.89 -12.57 11.15
C ILE A 115 10.77 -12.01 12.57
N TYR A 116 10.16 -12.77 13.48
CA TYR A 116 10.07 -12.38 14.90
C TYR A 116 11.42 -12.36 15.61
N ASP A 117 12.42 -13.06 15.05
CA ASP A 117 13.77 -13.18 15.58
C ASP A 117 14.77 -12.26 14.84
N GLY A 118 14.26 -11.27 14.10
CA GLY A 118 15.07 -10.29 13.37
C GLY A 118 15.40 -10.67 11.92
N GLY A 119 14.87 -11.79 11.42
CA GLY A 119 14.99 -12.18 10.02
C GLY A 119 14.43 -11.13 9.06
N LYS A 120 15.12 -10.92 7.94
CA LYS A 120 14.74 -9.94 6.89
C LYS A 120 14.24 -10.58 5.61
N ASN A 121 14.26 -11.91 5.50
CA ASN A 121 13.71 -12.62 4.34
C ASN A 121 12.18 -12.73 4.45
N PHE A 122 11.46 -11.63 4.26
CA PHE A 122 10.02 -11.59 4.42
C PHE A 122 9.31 -12.54 3.44
N PRO A 123 8.19 -13.17 3.84
CA PRO A 123 7.35 -13.88 2.90
C PRO A 123 6.78 -12.91 1.86
N THR A 124 6.37 -13.45 0.72
CA THR A 124 5.74 -12.73 -0.37
C THR A 124 4.26 -13.07 -0.46
N ILE A 125 3.52 -12.34 -1.30
CA ILE A 125 2.12 -12.70 -1.61
C ILE A 125 2.04 -14.09 -2.25
N ILE A 126 3.08 -14.51 -2.98
CA ILE A 126 3.16 -15.84 -3.59
C ILE A 126 3.28 -16.92 -2.50
N ASP A 127 4.13 -16.69 -1.49
CA ASP A 127 4.26 -17.61 -0.34
C ASP A 127 2.94 -17.72 0.43
N LEU A 128 2.26 -16.60 0.63
CA LEU A 128 0.96 -16.55 1.30
C LEU A 128 -0.11 -17.32 0.53
N ASN A 129 -0.19 -17.11 -0.79
CA ASN A 129 -1.16 -17.83 -1.62
C ASN A 129 -0.88 -19.34 -1.64
N ALA A 130 0.39 -19.74 -1.77
CA ALA A 130 0.80 -21.15 -1.68
C ALA A 130 0.41 -21.78 -0.33
N TYR A 131 0.51 -21.03 0.76
CA TYR A 131 0.04 -21.47 2.07
C TYR A 131 -1.48 -21.71 2.10
N PHE A 132 -2.28 -20.80 1.53
CA PHE A 132 -3.73 -21.01 1.43
C PHE A 132 -4.10 -22.22 0.56
N TYR A 133 -3.40 -22.45 -0.55
CA TYR A 133 -3.57 -23.67 -1.35
C TYR A 133 -3.26 -24.93 -0.53
N THR A 134 -2.23 -24.89 0.31
CA THR A 134 -1.91 -25.99 1.23
C THR A 134 -3.03 -26.23 2.24
N LEU A 135 -3.60 -25.18 2.84
CA LEU A 135 -4.76 -25.29 3.74
C LEU A 135 -5.97 -25.90 3.02
N LYS A 136 -6.23 -25.45 1.79
CA LYS A 136 -7.33 -25.98 0.95
C LYS A 136 -7.20 -27.47 0.70
N MET A 137 -5.98 -27.99 0.50
CA MET A 137 -5.70 -29.40 0.20
C MET A 137 -5.65 -30.30 1.43
N LYS A 138 -5.25 -29.78 2.60
CA LYS A 138 -5.05 -30.59 3.82
C LYS A 138 -6.33 -31.16 4.41
N THR A 139 -7.47 -30.50 4.19
CA THR A 139 -8.74 -30.91 4.80
C THR A 139 -9.52 -31.82 3.84
N LYS A 140 -9.58 -33.13 4.15
CA LYS A 140 -10.40 -34.12 3.41
C LYS A 140 -11.90 -33.79 3.43
N TYR A 141 -12.36 -33.06 4.45
CA TYR A 141 -13.75 -32.63 4.61
C TYR A 141 -13.87 -31.10 4.57
N TYR A 142 -15.09 -30.59 4.37
CA TYR A 142 -15.39 -29.17 4.49
C TYR A 142 -15.01 -28.65 5.88
N SER A 143 -14.34 -27.49 5.93
CA SER A 143 -14.07 -26.77 7.17
C SER A 143 -14.15 -25.27 6.91
N GLN A 144 -14.47 -24.48 7.94
CA GLN A 144 -14.50 -23.02 7.82
C GLN A 144 -13.12 -22.46 7.41
N GLU A 145 -12.04 -23.05 7.91
CA GLU A 145 -10.68 -22.64 7.52
C GLU A 145 -10.40 -22.87 6.03
N LYS A 146 -10.89 -24.00 5.48
CA LYS A 146 -10.84 -24.26 4.03
C LYS A 146 -11.62 -23.20 3.25
N GLU A 147 -12.84 -22.87 3.67
CA GLU A 147 -13.68 -21.88 3.01
C GLU A 147 -13.01 -20.49 3.00
N HIS A 148 -12.45 -20.07 4.13
CA HIS A 148 -11.72 -18.80 4.22
C HIS A 148 -10.45 -18.81 3.38
N ALA A 149 -9.71 -19.93 3.34
CA ALA A 149 -8.54 -20.07 2.47
C ALA A 149 -8.93 -19.99 0.99
N GLU A 150 -10.00 -20.66 0.56
CA GLU A 150 -10.54 -20.53 -0.80
C GLU A 150 -10.96 -19.10 -1.14
N ARG A 151 -11.51 -18.38 -0.16
CA ARG A 151 -11.86 -16.97 -0.33
C ARG A 151 -10.61 -16.10 -0.52
N TRP A 152 -9.57 -16.28 0.29
CA TRP A 152 -8.31 -15.57 0.10
C TRP A 152 -7.66 -15.85 -1.25
N ILE A 153 -7.67 -17.12 -1.69
CA ILE A 153 -7.18 -17.50 -3.02
C ILE A 153 -7.89 -16.70 -4.12
N LYS A 154 -9.23 -16.53 -4.04
CA LYS A 154 -9.99 -15.74 -5.03
C LYS A 154 -9.54 -14.28 -5.15
N TYR A 155 -9.01 -13.67 -4.09
CA TYR A 155 -8.48 -12.31 -4.12
C TYR A 155 -7.00 -12.26 -4.50
N LEU A 156 -6.20 -13.24 -4.05
CA LEU A 156 -4.76 -13.25 -4.31
C LEU A 156 -4.40 -13.75 -5.72
N ASP A 157 -5.17 -14.68 -6.29
CA ASP A 157 -4.90 -15.20 -7.64
C ASP A 157 -4.96 -14.10 -8.72
N PRO A 158 -5.99 -13.23 -8.79
CA PRO A 158 -6.00 -12.11 -9.72
C PRO A 158 -4.85 -11.13 -9.47
N LEU A 159 -4.55 -10.82 -8.21
CA LEU A 159 -3.44 -9.94 -7.83
C LEU A 159 -2.11 -10.50 -8.33
N ILE A 160 -1.86 -11.80 -8.13
CA ILE A 160 -0.65 -12.49 -8.61
C ILE A 160 -0.62 -12.55 -10.13
N SER A 161 -1.75 -12.87 -10.78
CA SER A 161 -1.81 -13.01 -12.23
C SER A 161 -1.40 -11.72 -12.94
N VAL A 162 -1.84 -10.56 -12.43
CA VAL A 162 -1.56 -9.25 -13.03
C VAL A 162 -0.22 -8.66 -12.57
N HIS A 163 0.16 -8.86 -11.30
CA HIS A 163 1.24 -8.10 -10.65
C HIS A 163 2.41 -8.96 -10.14
N ARG A 164 2.55 -10.20 -10.61
CA ARG A 164 3.60 -11.15 -10.15
C ARG A 164 4.98 -10.52 -10.07
N ASP A 165 5.39 -9.78 -11.10
CA ASP A 165 6.74 -9.23 -11.20
C ASP A 165 7.06 -8.22 -10.08
N ILE A 166 6.05 -7.51 -9.56
CA ILE A 166 6.25 -6.54 -8.48
C ILE A 166 6.05 -7.15 -7.09
N ILE A 167 5.23 -8.20 -6.93
CA ILE A 167 4.91 -8.77 -5.60
C ILE A 167 5.71 -10.04 -5.23
N SER A 168 6.63 -10.46 -6.09
CA SER A 168 7.45 -11.67 -5.93
C SER A 168 8.72 -11.46 -5.12
N SER A 169 9.07 -10.22 -4.80
CA SER A 169 10.27 -9.89 -4.03
C SER A 169 9.99 -9.93 -2.52
N PRO A 170 10.91 -10.47 -1.70
CA PRO A 170 10.83 -10.35 -0.24
C PRO A 170 10.95 -8.89 0.23
N HIS A 171 11.48 -8.00 -0.60
CA HIS A 171 11.63 -6.58 -0.29
C HIS A 171 10.92 -5.70 -1.31
N GLY A 172 10.16 -4.73 -0.82
CA GLY A 172 9.64 -3.63 -1.60
C GLY A 172 10.70 -2.55 -1.85
N TYR A 173 10.31 -1.52 -2.60
CA TYR A 173 11.14 -0.33 -2.73
C TYR A 173 11.29 0.39 -1.38
N PRO A 174 12.51 0.80 -0.97
CA PRO A 174 12.74 1.43 0.34
C PRO A 174 11.89 2.69 0.54
N LEU A 175 11.09 2.70 1.62
CA LEU A 175 10.11 3.76 1.88
C LEU A 175 10.79 5.11 2.11
N ASP A 176 11.88 5.15 2.87
CA ASP A 176 12.71 6.34 3.11
C ASP A 176 13.13 7.05 1.81
N LYS A 177 13.59 6.26 0.82
CA LYS A 177 13.98 6.77 -0.50
C LYS A 177 12.80 7.33 -1.27
N LEU A 178 11.59 6.78 -1.10
CA LEU A 178 10.38 7.33 -1.70
C LEU A 178 10.02 8.66 -1.07
N LEU A 179 9.91 8.69 0.27
CA LEU A 179 9.43 9.87 0.99
C LEU A 179 10.33 11.10 0.83
N SER A 180 11.60 10.90 0.46
CA SER A 180 12.54 11.99 0.15
C SER A 180 12.40 12.59 -1.26
N LYS A 181 11.54 12.05 -2.12
CA LYS A 181 11.45 12.41 -3.54
C LYS A 181 10.06 12.89 -3.91
N ASN A 182 9.98 13.64 -5.01
CA ASN A 182 8.72 13.79 -5.71
C ASN A 182 8.42 12.49 -6.46
N VAL A 183 7.24 11.92 -6.27
CA VAL A 183 6.87 10.62 -6.82
C VAL A 183 5.51 10.69 -7.50
N VAL A 184 5.42 10.15 -8.72
CA VAL A 184 4.14 9.83 -9.36
C VAL A 184 4.01 8.31 -9.37
N HIS A 185 3.04 7.80 -8.61
CA HIS A 185 2.65 6.40 -8.61
C HIS A 185 1.57 6.22 -9.68
N GLU A 186 1.94 5.67 -10.83
CA GLU A 186 1.00 5.35 -11.91
C GLU A 186 0.34 4.01 -11.61
N PHE A 187 -1.00 3.95 -11.55
CA PHE A 187 -1.77 2.72 -11.26
C PHE A 187 -2.60 2.23 -12.46
N ASP A 188 -2.11 2.48 -13.67
CA ASP A 188 -2.70 1.99 -14.91
C ASP A 188 -2.94 0.47 -14.97
N GLY A 189 -4.17 0.05 -15.28
CA GLY A 189 -4.50 -1.38 -15.35
C GLY A 189 -4.61 -2.06 -13.98
N PHE A 190 -4.56 -1.32 -12.88
CA PHE A 190 -5.00 -1.85 -11.59
C PHE A 190 -6.53 -1.86 -11.56
N SER A 191 -7.10 -2.92 -10.99
CA SER A 191 -8.49 -2.85 -10.54
C SER A 191 -8.59 -1.90 -9.34
N LEU A 192 -9.81 -1.46 -9.00
CA LEU A 192 -10.03 -0.59 -7.85
C LEU A 192 -9.57 -1.24 -6.55
N GLU A 193 -9.79 -2.55 -6.41
CA GLU A 193 -9.38 -3.31 -5.22
C GLU A 193 -7.85 -3.41 -5.11
N HIS A 194 -7.15 -3.66 -6.22
CA HIS A 194 -5.68 -3.67 -6.23
C HIS A 194 -5.12 -2.29 -5.89
N TYR A 195 -5.70 -1.23 -6.48
CA TYR A 195 -5.32 0.15 -6.16
C TYR A 195 -5.52 0.44 -4.67
N ALA A 196 -6.71 0.19 -4.13
CA ALA A 196 -7.02 0.40 -2.72
C ALA A 196 -6.08 -0.37 -1.79
N LEU A 197 -5.74 -1.63 -2.12
CA LEU A 197 -4.76 -2.42 -1.35
C LEU A 197 -3.41 -1.72 -1.23
N PHE A 198 -2.80 -1.37 -2.37
CA PHE A 198 -1.44 -0.82 -2.36
C PHE A 198 -1.39 0.60 -1.80
N VAL A 199 -2.44 1.40 -2.01
CA VAL A 199 -2.53 2.73 -1.40
C VAL A 199 -2.70 2.61 0.11
N SER A 200 -3.58 1.73 0.58
CA SER A 200 -3.84 1.56 2.02
C SER A 200 -2.63 0.99 2.75
N ASP A 201 -1.95 -0.01 2.19
CA ASP A 201 -0.68 -0.52 2.72
C ASP A 201 0.37 0.60 2.78
N PHE A 202 0.54 1.37 1.70
CA PHE A 202 1.52 2.45 1.67
C PHE A 202 1.24 3.54 2.72
N LEU A 203 -0.02 3.95 2.86
CA LEU A 203 -0.45 4.91 3.87
C LEU A 203 -0.22 4.39 5.29
N ALA A 204 -0.57 3.12 5.55
CA ALA A 204 -0.33 2.50 6.84
C ALA A 204 1.17 2.47 7.17
N ARG A 205 2.03 2.11 6.20
CA ARG A 205 3.49 2.12 6.38
C ARG A 205 3.99 3.50 6.80
N ILE A 206 3.60 4.54 6.07
CA ILE A 206 3.98 5.94 6.39
C ILE A 206 3.52 6.30 7.81
N PHE A 207 2.26 6.03 8.12
CA PHE A 207 1.67 6.42 9.40
C PHE A 207 2.40 5.76 10.58
N TYR A 208 2.56 4.43 10.56
CA TYR A 208 3.16 3.68 11.66
C TYR A 208 4.68 3.88 11.75
N GLU A 209 5.38 4.09 10.64
CA GLU A 209 6.79 4.46 10.65
C GLU A 209 7.00 5.86 11.24
N ARG A 210 6.14 6.83 10.92
CA ARG A 210 6.21 8.16 11.52
C ARG A 210 5.88 8.16 13.01
N MET A 211 4.89 7.37 13.42
CA MET A 211 4.52 7.21 14.82
C MET A 211 5.65 6.60 15.64
N SER A 212 6.23 5.48 15.19
CA SER A 212 7.33 4.81 15.89
C SER A 212 8.60 5.67 15.96
N LYS A 213 8.86 6.53 14.96
CA LYS A 213 9.96 7.49 14.95
C LYS A 213 9.68 8.81 15.71
N ASN A 214 8.52 8.95 16.37
CA ASN A 214 8.10 10.17 17.09
C ASN A 214 8.19 11.44 16.23
N LEU A 215 7.75 11.37 14.97
CA LEU A 215 7.79 12.50 14.03
C LEU A 215 6.56 13.42 14.11
N ARG A 216 5.66 13.19 15.08
CA ARG A 216 4.42 13.95 15.24
C ARG A 216 4.70 15.42 15.59
N GLY A 217 3.96 16.34 14.98
CA GLY A 217 4.01 17.77 15.31
C GLY A 217 5.17 18.56 14.70
N ARG A 218 5.95 17.98 13.78
CA ARG A 218 7.12 18.64 13.16
C ARG A 218 6.79 19.60 11.99
N GLY A 219 5.51 19.86 11.73
CA GLY A 219 5.06 20.65 10.58
C GLY A 219 4.91 19.80 9.32
N LEU A 220 4.75 20.46 8.17
CA LEU A 220 4.59 19.79 6.87
C LEU A 220 5.93 19.23 6.39
N ASP A 221 5.99 17.93 6.10
CA ASP A 221 7.20 17.25 5.61
C ASP A 221 6.98 16.45 4.32
N LEU A 222 5.73 16.14 3.98
CA LEU A 222 5.31 15.39 2.80
C LEU A 222 3.90 15.80 2.40
N VAL A 223 3.68 15.96 1.10
CA VAL A 223 2.36 16.16 0.53
C VAL A 223 1.94 14.88 -0.20
N ILE A 224 0.77 14.34 0.15
CA ILE A 224 0.19 13.20 -0.56
C ILE A 224 -1.07 13.69 -1.27
N VAL A 225 -1.15 13.42 -2.58
CA VAL A 225 -2.26 13.82 -3.44
C VAL A 225 -2.99 12.57 -3.92
N PHE A 226 -4.28 12.52 -3.61
CA PHE A 226 -5.21 11.52 -4.12
C PHE A 226 -6.16 12.20 -5.09
N ASP A 227 -6.15 11.75 -6.35
CA ASP A 227 -7.27 12.02 -7.25
C ASP A 227 -8.32 10.91 -7.07
N GLU A 228 -9.60 11.28 -7.04
CA GLU A 228 -10.72 10.38 -6.73
C GLU A 228 -10.56 9.62 -5.39
N ALA A 229 -10.35 10.36 -4.29
CA ALA A 229 -10.15 9.79 -2.96
C ALA A 229 -11.31 8.90 -2.45
N ASN A 230 -12.50 9.00 -3.04
CA ASN A 230 -13.64 8.12 -2.75
C ASN A 230 -13.45 6.67 -3.23
N ARG A 231 -12.35 6.38 -3.95
CA ARG A 231 -12.01 5.04 -4.46
C ARG A 231 -11.01 4.28 -3.57
N ILE A 232 -10.63 4.87 -2.44
CA ILE A 232 -9.62 4.34 -1.49
C ILE A 232 -10.32 3.93 -0.21
#